data_AF-A0A179CQD3-F1
#
_entry.id   AF-A0A179CQD3-F1
#
_cell.length_a   1.000
_cell.length_b   1.000
_cell.length_c   1.000
_cell.angle_alpha   90.00
_cell.angle_beta   90.00
_cell.angle_gamma   90.00
#
_symmetry.space_group_name_H-M   'P 1'
#
loop_
_entity.id
_entity.type
_entity.pdbx_description
1 polymer ?
#
loop_
_entity_poly.entity_id
_entity_poly.type
_entity_poly.pdbx_seq_one_letter_code
_entity_poly.pdbx_strand_id
1 'polypeptide(L)'
;QRKFDVEPVFGTLKASLRFTRFTVRGLSKVNRQMALVIMAWNMKKLTNKIGQFCEYQFNLKEKIAKSNFLKLNFAIFIIETVYLILMSQSLFY
;
A
#
# COMPACT_ATOMS: atom_id res chain seq x y z
N GLN A 1 -15.27 30.37 -5.58
CA GLN A 1 -14.64 29.61 -4.46
C GLN A 1 -15.57 28.47 -4.07
N ARG A 2 -15.06 27.24 -3.91
CA ARG A 2 -15.88 26.14 -3.33
C ARG A 2 -16.13 26.43 -1.86
N LYS A 3 -17.37 26.25 -1.39
CA LYS A 3 -17.68 26.26 0.04
C LYS A 3 -16.98 25.05 0.67
N PHE A 4 -16.13 25.29 1.65
CA PHE A 4 -15.53 24.24 2.46
C PHE A 4 -16.46 23.98 3.62
N ASP A 5 -17.29 22.95 3.47
CA ASP A 5 -18.06 22.45 4.59
C ASP A 5 -17.08 21.86 5.61
N VAL A 6 -17.22 22.26 6.87
CA VAL A 6 -16.38 21.74 7.96
C VAL A 6 -16.87 20.39 8.47
N GLU A 7 -18.13 20.04 8.14
CA GLU A 7 -18.81 18.78 8.43
C GLU A 7 -17.98 17.52 8.09
N PRO A 8 -17.35 17.40 6.90
CA PRO A 8 -16.58 16.23 6.52
C PRO A 8 -15.34 16.03 7.40
N VAL A 9 -14.71 17.12 7.83
CA VAL A 9 -13.53 17.07 8.71
C VAL A 9 -13.96 16.57 10.08
N PHE A 10 -15.04 17.12 10.64
CA PHE A 10 -15.57 16.66 11.94
C PHE A 10 -16.09 15.22 11.88
N GLY A 11 -16.74 14.82 10.79
CA GLY A 11 -17.17 13.43 10.56
C GLY A 11 -15.99 12.46 10.54
N THR A 12 -14.93 12.84 9.83
CA THR A 12 -13.68 12.05 9.77
C THR A 12 -13.07 11.90 11.17
N LEU A 13 -12.95 12.98 11.94
CA LEU A 13 -12.37 12.94 13.28
C LEU A 13 -13.21 12.11 14.26
N LYS A 14 -14.54 12.22 14.18
CA LYS A 14 -15.47 11.39 14.97
C LYS A 14 -15.31 9.91 14.66
N ALA A 15 -15.35 9.52 13.39
CA ALA A 15 -15.26 8.12 12.98
C ALA A 15 -13.87 7.52 13.29
N SER A 16 -12.82 8.31 13.12
CA SER A 16 -11.45 7.80 13.18
C SER A 16 -10.80 7.80 14.55
N LEU A 17 -11.01 8.87 15.33
CA LEU A 17 -10.37 9.08 16.62
C LEU A 17 -11.39 9.01 17.76
N ARG A 18 -12.66 8.69 17.46
CA ARG A 18 -13.78 8.71 18.43
C ARG A 18 -13.90 10.06 19.14
N PHE A 19 -13.53 11.14 18.45
CA PHE A 19 -13.54 12.48 19.00
C PHE A 19 -14.98 13.00 19.08
N THR A 20 -15.59 12.98 20.27
CA THR A 20 -17.00 13.36 20.46
C THR A 20 -17.18 14.78 20.99
N ARG A 21 -16.23 15.30 21.78
CA ARG A 21 -16.29 16.66 22.35
C ARG A 21 -14.91 17.23 22.66
N PHE A 22 -14.82 18.56 22.70
CA PHE A 22 -13.69 19.25 23.33
C PHE A 22 -13.79 19.12 24.86
N THR A 23 -12.66 18.88 25.52
CA THR A 23 -12.59 18.80 27.00
C THR A 23 -12.20 20.13 27.63
N VAL A 24 -11.62 21.04 26.86
CA VAL A 24 -11.14 22.35 27.32
C VAL A 24 -12.11 23.46 26.94
N ARG A 25 -12.22 24.49 27.79
CA ARG A 25 -12.98 25.72 27.52
C ARG A 25 -12.04 26.88 27.18
N GLY A 26 -12.48 27.76 26.28
CA GLY A 26 -11.70 28.91 25.80
C GLY A 26 -11.01 28.63 24.47
N LEU A 27 -11.10 29.59 23.54
CA LEU A 27 -10.74 29.42 22.13
C LEU A 27 -9.27 29.01 21.94
N SER A 28 -8.35 29.62 22.69
CA SER A 28 -6.91 29.33 22.61
C SER A 28 -6.56 27.89 23.03
N LYS A 29 -7.32 27.32 23.97
CA LYS A 29 -7.16 25.94 24.44
C LYS A 29 -7.79 24.95 23.45
N VAL A 30 -8.97 25.28 22.91
CA VAL A 30 -9.66 24.48 21.89
C VAL A 30 -8.79 24.35 20.64
N ASN A 31 -8.15 25.43 20.18
CA ASN A 31 -7.24 25.38 19.04
C ASN A 31 -6.05 24.43 19.26
N ARG A 32 -5.46 24.42 20.47
CA ARG A 32 -4.40 23.46 20.81
C ARG A 32 -4.91 22.03 20.83
N GLN A 33 -6.09 21.78 21.41
CA GLN A 33 -6.69 20.46 21.40
C GLN A 33 -6.98 19.97 19.98
N MET A 34 -7.47 20.84 19.11
CA MET A 34 -7.69 20.53 17.70
C MET A 34 -6.38 20.19 16.97
N ALA A 35 -5.30 20.93 17.23
CA ALA A 35 -3.98 20.62 16.67
C ALA A 35 -3.47 19.23 17.10
N LEU A 36 -3.66 18.86 18.37
CA LEU A 36 -3.34 17.51 18.87
C LEU A 36 -4.16 16.42 18.16
N VAL A 37 -5.46 16.64 18.00
CA VAL A 37 -6.38 15.72 17.31
C VAL A 37 -5.95 15.52 15.85
N ILE A 38 -5.59 16.59 15.15
CA ILE A 38 -5.07 16.51 13.77
C ILE A 38 -3.73 15.76 13.73
N MET A 39 -2.82 16.00 14.68
CA MET A 39 -1.56 15.24 14.76
C MET A 39 -1.82 13.74 14.99
N ALA A 40 -2.72 13.37 15.90
CA ALA A 40 -3.09 11.98 16.12
C ALA A 40 -3.68 11.34 14.85
N TRP A 41 -4.48 12.09 14.09
CA TRP A 41 -5.02 11.64 12.81
C TRP A 41 -3.92 11.40 11.77
N ASN A 42 -2.97 12.33 11.66
CA ASN A 42 -1.83 12.20 10.76
C ASN A 42 -0.96 11.00 11.14
N MET A 43 -0.73 10.75 12.43
CA MET A 43 0.00 9.55 12.91
C MET A 43 -0.73 8.26 12.53
N LYS A 44 -2.06 8.19 12.69
CA LYS A 44 -2.86 7.03 12.26
C LYS A 44 -2.73 6.75 10.76
N LYS A 45 -2.73 7.79 9.92
CA LYS A 45 -2.47 7.66 8.48
C LYS A 45 -1.06 7.13 8.19
N LEU A 46 -0.07 7.61 8.94
CA LEU A 46 1.31 7.17 8.80
C LEU A 46 1.47 5.69 9.18
N THR A 47 0.90 5.26 10.31
CA THR A 47 0.93 3.85 10.74
C THR A 47 0.29 2.93 9.71
N ASN A 48 -0.84 3.31 9.11
CA ASN A 48 -1.46 2.52 8.06
C ASN A 48 -0.55 2.38 6.82
N LYS A 49 0.12 3.46 6.41
CA LYS A 49 1.09 3.41 5.30
C LYS A 49 2.30 2.55 5.64
N ILE A 50 2.81 2.64 6.86
CA ILE A 50 3.92 1.80 7.33
C ILE A 50 3.49 0.33 7.36
N GLY A 51 2.29 0.02 7.84
CA GLY A 51 1.73 -1.33 7.83
C GLY A 51 1.66 -1.92 6.42
N GLN A 52 1.09 -1.16 5.47
CA GLN A 52 1.06 -1.56 4.06
C GLN A 52 2.46 -1.74 3.46
N PHE A 53 3.39 -0.84 3.79
CA PHE A 53 4.77 -0.95 3.34
C PHE A 53 5.45 -2.19 3.91
N CYS A 54 5.30 -2.44 5.21
CA CYS A 54 5.84 -3.64 5.86
C CYS A 54 5.21 -4.91 5.25
N GLU A 55 3.89 -4.96 5.09
CA GLU A 55 3.20 -6.10 4.47
C GLU A 55 3.71 -6.36 3.04
N TYR A 56 3.90 -5.30 2.25
CA TYR A 56 4.52 -5.37 0.93
C TYR A 56 5.98 -5.88 0.98
N GLN A 57 6.77 -5.46 1.98
CA GLN A 57 8.14 -5.93 2.16
C GLN A 57 8.21 -7.38 2.65
N PHE A 58 7.30 -7.82 3.53
CA PHE A 58 7.27 -9.19 4.06
C PHE A 58 6.65 -10.19 3.09
N ASN A 59 5.89 -9.74 2.09
CA ASN A 59 5.44 -10.59 0.98
C ASN A 59 6.53 -10.86 -0.08
N LEU A 60 7.81 -10.75 0.32
CA LEU A 60 9.01 -11.08 -0.45
C LEU A 60 9.02 -12.54 -0.92
N LYS A 61 8.45 -13.47 -0.13
CA LYS A 61 8.33 -14.89 -0.51
C LYS A 61 7.45 -15.09 -1.74
N GLU A 62 6.32 -14.40 -1.83
CA GLU A 62 5.45 -14.48 -3.02
C GLU A 62 6.13 -13.85 -4.25
N LYS A 63 6.86 -12.74 -4.04
CA LYS A 63 7.64 -12.09 -5.11
C LYS A 63 8.78 -12.96 -5.63
N ILE A 64 9.51 -13.63 -4.74
CA ILE A 64 10.56 -14.59 -5.09
C ILE A 64 9.96 -15.81 -5.79
N ALA A 65 8.86 -16.37 -5.27
CA ALA A 65 8.18 -17.50 -5.91
C ALA A 65 7.71 -17.15 -7.33
N LYS A 66 7.11 -15.97 -7.51
CA LYS A 66 6.65 -15.47 -8.81
C LYS A 66 7.80 -15.18 -9.75
N SER A 67 8.90 -14.62 -9.26
CA SER A 67 10.14 -14.42 -10.02
C SER A 67 10.76 -15.75 -10.47
N ASN A 68 10.82 -16.73 -9.57
CA ASN A 68 11.38 -18.05 -9.85
C ASN A 68 10.52 -18.83 -10.85
N PHE A 69 9.18 -18.72 -10.74
CA PHE A 69 8.25 -19.27 -11.71
C PHE A 69 8.49 -18.66 -13.10
N LEU A 70 8.63 -17.34 -13.20
CA LEU A 70 8.87 -16.67 -14.49
C LEU A 70 10.22 -17.08 -15.11
N LYS A 71 11.27 -17.22 -14.28
CA LYS A 71 12.58 -17.73 -14.72
C LYS A 71 12.52 -19.18 -15.21
N LEU A 72 11.78 -20.05 -14.52
CA LEU A 72 11.58 -21.45 -14.93
C LEU A 72 10.84 -21.57 -16.26
N ASN A 73 9.74 -20.83 -16.43
CA ASN A 73 8.99 -20.83 -17.69
C ASN A 73 9.85 -20.33 -18.86
N PHE A 74 10.66 -19.29 -18.63
CA PHE A 74 11.59 -18.82 -19.65
C PHE A 74 12.66 -19.86 -20.00
N ALA A 75 13.22 -20.55 -19.01
CA ALA A 75 14.20 -21.61 -19.26
C ALA A 75 13.59 -22.79 -20.06
N ILE A 76 12.36 -23.19 -19.73
CA ILE A 76 11.63 -24.24 -20.47
C ILE A 76 11.42 -23.82 -21.93
N PHE A 77 10.98 -22.59 -22.17
CA PHE A 77 10.79 -22.06 -23.52
C PHE A 77 12.09 -22.07 -24.35
N ILE A 78 13.22 -21.73 -23.74
CA ILE A 78 14.53 -21.79 -24.41
C ILE A 78 14.93 -23.24 -24.74
N ILE A 79 14.66 -24.19 -23.84
CA ILE A 79 14.96 -25.61 -24.09
C ILE A 79 14.10 -26.17 -25.23
N GLU A 80 12.80 -25.90 -25.22
CA GLU A 80 11.88 -26.34 -26.28
C GLU A 80 12.28 -25.79 -27.65
N THR A 81 12.64 -24.50 -27.71
CA THR A 81 13.08 -23.87 -28.96
C THR A 81 14.38 -24.47 -29.48
N VAL A 82 15.36 -24.74 -28.61
CA VAL A 82 16.62 -25.41 -28.99
C VAL A 82 16.37 -26.85 -29.48
N TYR A 83 15.49 -27.60 -28.82
CA TYR A 83 15.15 -28.97 -29.22
C TYR A 83 14.49 -29.01 -30.61
N LEU A 84 13.55 -28.10 -30.87
CA LEU A 84 12.91 -27.98 -32.19
C LEU A 84 13.93 -27.64 -33.29
N ILE A 85 14.87 -26.73 -33.01
CA ILE A 85 15.95 -26.39 -33.94
C ILE A 85 16.81 -27.63 -34.25
N LEU A 86 17.24 -28.37 -33.22
CA LEU A 86 18.06 -29.58 -33.43
C LEU A 86 17.32 -30.65 -34.25
N MET A 87 16.05 -30.90 -33.95
CA MET A 87 15.24 -31.88 -34.68
C MET A 87 15.02 -31.48 -36.13
N SER A 88 14.84 -30.19 -36.42
CA SER A 88 14.74 -29.71 -37.80
C SER A 88 16.04 -29.97 -38.58
N GLN A 89 17.22 -29.81 -37.97
CA GLN A 89 18.50 -30.06 -38.65
C GLN A 89 18.74 -31.55 -38.96
N SER A 90 18.28 -32.46 -38.08
CA SER A 90 18.42 -33.91 -38.29
C SER A 90 17.50 -34.46 -39.40
N LEU A 91 16.42 -33.76 -39.75
CA LEU A 91 15.50 -34.15 -40.84
C LEU A 91 16.05 -33.80 -42.24
N PHE A 92 17.12 -33.01 -42.33
CA PHE A 92 17.75 -32.60 -43.60
C PHE A 92 19.03 -33.39 -43.94
N TYR A 93 19.36 -34.44 -43.17
CA TYR A 93 20.38 -35.45 -43.49
C TYR A 93 19.70 -36.80 -43.72
#